data_AF-A0A8T3PV53-F1
#
_entry.id   AF-A0A8T3PV53-F1
#
_cell.length_a   1.000
_cell.length_b   1.000
_cell.length_c   1.000
_cell.angle_alpha   90.00
_cell.angle_beta   90.00
_cell.angle_gamma   90.00
#
_symmetry.space_group_name_H-M   'P 1'
#
loop_
_entity.id
_entity.type
_entity.pdbx_description
1 polymer ?
#
loop_
_entity_poly.entity_id
_entity_poly.type
_entity_poly.pdbx_seq_one_letter_code
_entity_poly.pdbx_strand_id
1 'polypeptide(L)' 'EERKNWRLIGKGRGIHWEDIDEDVSIEGLLAGRSSGESQESLKRWFESRSSRPTMRSTGRRGKRGDAAR' A
#
# COMPACT_ATOMS: atom_id res chain seq x y z
N GLU A 1 -2.64 -0.68 14.51
CA GLU A 1 -4.03 -0.44 14.95
C GLU A 1 -4.51 0.96 14.59
N GLU A 2 -3.64 1.97 14.66
CA GLU A 2 -3.94 3.39 14.41
C GLU A 2 -4.67 3.69 13.07
N ARG A 3 -4.29 3.01 11.99
CA ARG A 3 -4.92 3.21 10.67
C ARG A 3 -6.41 2.84 10.59
N LYS A 4 -6.90 2.03 11.53
CA LYS A 4 -8.32 1.59 11.55
C LYS A 4 -9.24 2.63 12.19
N ASN A 5 -8.70 3.52 13.01
CA ASN A 5 -9.46 4.50 13.79
C ASN A 5 -9.60 5.83 13.05
N TRP A 6 -10.26 5.79 11.89
CA TRP A 6 -10.53 6.99 11.09
C TRP A 6 -12.00 7.39 11.14
N ARG A 7 -12.26 8.69 10.97
CA ARG A 7 -13.61 9.26 10.88
C ARG A 7 -13.73 10.25 9.74
N LEU A 8 -14.94 10.37 9.17
CA LEU A 8 -15.23 11.43 8.19
C LEU A 8 -15.41 12.77 8.91
N ILE A 9 -14.81 13.81 8.34
CA ILE A 9 -14.90 15.19 8.85
C ILE A 9 -15.44 16.14 7.78
N GLY A 10 -15.89 17.32 8.22
CA GLY A 10 -16.34 18.38 7.31
C GLY A 10 -17.50 17.97 6.41
N LYS A 11 -18.44 17.14 6.90
CA LYS A 11 -19.56 16.57 6.12
C LYS A 11 -19.11 15.67 4.96
N GLY A 12 -18.06 14.89 5.16
CA GLY A 12 -17.52 13.98 4.12
C GLY A 12 -16.55 14.67 3.16
N ARG A 13 -15.91 15.76 3.59
CA ARG A 13 -14.87 16.46 2.81
C ARG A 13 -13.46 16.01 3.16
N GLY A 14 -13.28 15.35 4.30
CA GLY A 14 -11.98 14.82 4.73
C GLY A 14 -12.12 13.56 5.56
N ILE A 15 -10.99 12.91 5.76
CA ILE A 15 -10.78 11.74 6.61
C ILE A 15 -9.78 12.16 7.69
N HIS A 16 -10.15 11.99 8.96
CA HIS A 16 -9.30 12.28 10.11
C HIS A 16 -8.88 11.00 10.80
N TRP A 17 -7.59 10.84 11.06
CA TRP A 17 -7.06 9.81 11.96
C TRP A 17 -6.69 10.45 13.30
N GLU A 18 -7.48 10.16 14.32
CA GLU A 18 -7.34 10.76 15.66
C GLU A 18 -6.02 10.35 16.34
N ASP A 19 -5.60 9.08 16.16
CA ASP A 19 -4.43 8.53 16.84
C ASP A 19 -3.10 9.15 16.38
N ILE A 20 -3.06 9.69 15.15
CA ILE A 20 -1.85 10.27 14.53
C ILE A 20 -2.00 11.76 14.22
N ASP A 21 -3.12 12.39 14.62
CA ASP A 21 -3.46 13.79 14.39
C ASP A 21 -3.29 14.24 12.91
N GLU A 22 -3.69 13.37 11.98
CA GLU A 22 -3.51 13.58 10.55
C GLU A 22 -4.86 13.64 9.79
N ASP A 23 -4.97 14.63 8.89
CA ASP A 23 -6.12 14.88 8.05
C ASP A 23 -5.82 14.69 6.55
N VAL A 24 -6.69 13.96 5.86
CA VAL A 24 -6.64 13.79 4.40
C VAL A 24 -7.89 14.38 3.75
N SER A 25 -7.71 15.30 2.80
CA SER A 25 -8.82 15.91 2.06
C SER A 25 -9.32 15.00 0.92
N ILE A 26 -10.63 14.75 0.88
CA ILE A 26 -11.27 13.95 -0.18
C ILE A 26 -11.25 14.71 -1.51
N GLU A 27 -11.42 16.04 -1.46
CA GLU A 27 -11.30 16.90 -2.65
C GLU A 27 -9.90 16.82 -3.28
N GLY A 28 -8.84 16.84 -2.46
CA GLY A 28 -7.47 16.69 -2.93
C GLY A 28 -7.22 15.33 -3.59
N LEU A 29 -7.76 14.25 -2.99
CA LEU A 29 -7.68 12.91 -3.57
C LEU A 29 -8.39 12.81 -4.93
N LEU A 30 -9.62 13.34 -5.03
CA LEU A 30 -10.41 13.31 -6.27
C LEU A 30 -9.82 14.21 -7.36
N ALA A 31 -9.22 15.34 -6.98
CA ALA A 31 -8.54 16.25 -7.89
C ALA A 31 -7.15 15.76 -8.30
N GLY A 32 -6.66 14.64 -7.76
CA GLY A 32 -5.31 14.13 -8.01
C GLY A 32 -4.21 15.06 -7.49
N ARG A 33 -4.50 15.89 -6.47
CA ARG A 33 -3.48 16.72 -5.85
C ARG A 33 -2.46 15.81 -5.15
N SER A 34 -1.19 16.04 -5.47
CA SER A 34 -0.08 15.36 -4.80
C SER A 34 -0.13 15.65 -3.31
N SER A 35 0.31 14.70 -2.48
CA SER A 35 0.65 14.99 -1.10
C SER A 35 1.68 16.12 -1.06
N GLY A 36 1.75 16.87 0.05
CA GLY A 36 2.79 17.89 0.26
C GLY A 36 4.20 17.31 0.46
N GLU A 37 4.40 16.03 0.16
CA GLU A 37 5.67 15.35 0.25
C GLU A 37 6.58 15.71 -0.93
N SER A 38 7.90 15.62 -0.72
CA SER A 38 8.85 15.81 -1.82
C SER A 38 8.78 14.67 -2.83
N GLN A 39 9.17 14.93 -4.08
CA GLN A 39 9.19 13.90 -5.13
C GLN A 39 10.07 12.71 -4.76
N GLU A 40 11.14 12.93 -4.00
CA GLU A 40 12.05 11.88 -3.53
C GLU A 40 11.35 10.92 -2.56
N SER A 41 10.54 11.43 -1.63
CA SER A 41 9.76 10.61 -0.69
C SER A 41 8.72 9.77 -1.41
N LEU A 42 8.02 10.37 -2.38
CA LEU A 42 7.03 9.66 -3.18
C LEU A 42 7.66 8.58 -4.08
N LYS A 43 8.83 8.85 -4.65
CA LYS A 43 9.63 7.88 -5.43
C LYS A 43 10.06 6.70 -4.56
N ARG A 44 10.58 6.94 -3.36
CA ARG A 44 10.96 5.88 -2.41
C ARG A 44 9.77 5.00 -2.02
N TRP A 45 8.60 5.60 -1.79
CA TRP A 45 7.37 4.86 -1.51
C TRP A 45 6.94 3.98 -2.70
N PHE A 46 7.03 4.49 -3.92
CA PHE A 46 6.68 3.74 -5.14
C PHE A 46 7.63 2.55 -5.36
N GLU A 47 8.93 2.76 -5.19
CA GLU A 47 9.96 1.73 -5.29
C GLU A 47 9.77 0.63 -4.22
N SER A 48 9.43 1.03 -2.99
CA SER A 48 9.12 0.10 -1.90
C SER A 48 7.88 -0.78 -2.18
N ARG A 49 6.89 -0.27 -2.92
CA ARG A 49 5.70 -1.06 -3.30
C ARG A 49 5.94 -2.00 -4.47
N SER A 50 6.79 -1.59 -5.41
CA SER A 50 7.13 -2.39 -6.60
C SER A 50 8.00 -3.60 -6.27
N SER A 51 8.64 -3.61 -5.10
CA SER A 51 9.55 -4.67 -4.67
C SER A 51 8.91 -5.80 -3.86
N ARG A 52 7.58 -5.82 -3.63
CA ARG A 52 6.91 -7.03 -3.11
C ARG A 52 6.85 -8.06 -4.24
N PRO A 53 7.71 -9.09 -4.28
CA PRO A 53 7.50 -10.17 -5.22
C PRO A 53 6.24 -10.86 -4.70
N THR A 54 5.16 -10.85 -5.48
CA THR A 54 4.14 -11.88 -5.31
C THR A 54 4.89 -13.19 -5.42
N MET A 55 5.13 -13.83 -4.28
CA MET A 55 5.76 -15.14 -4.19
C MET A 55 4.76 -16.11 -4.82
N ARG A 56 4.76 -16.15 -6.16
CA ARG A 56 4.00 -17.08 -6.95
C ARG A 56 4.62 -18.42 -6.63
N SER A 57 3.96 -19.16 -5.75
CA SER A 57 4.27 -20.52 -5.41
C SER A 57 4.31 -21.36 -6.70
N THR A 58 5.48 -21.46 -7.32
CA THR A 58 5.76 -22.53 -8.28
C THR A 58 5.87 -23.80 -7.47
N GLY A 59 4.72 -24.45 -7.29
CA GLY A 59 4.60 -25.73 -6.66
C GLY A 59 5.50 -26.76 -7.33
N ARG A 60 6.21 -27.51 -6.48
CA ARG A 60 6.67 -28.89 -6.63
C ARG A 60 6.56 -29.48 -8.04
N ARG A 61 7.71 -29.78 -8.64
CA ARG A 61 7.88 -31.05 -9.37
C ARG A 61 9.24 -31.65 -9.05
N GLY A 62 9.33 -32.28 -7.89
CA GLY A 62 10.36 -33.28 -7.64
C GLY A 62 10.07 -34.47 -8.55
N LYS A 63 10.91 -34.71 -9.56
CA LYS A 63 11.07 -36.04 -10.13
C LYS A 63 12.30 -36.65 -9.48
N ARG A 64 12.04 -37.49 -8.47
CA ARG A 64 12.97 -38.52 -7.99
C ARG A 64 13.26 -39.46 -9.16
N GLY A 65 14.51 -39.87 -9.31
CA GLY A 65 14.89 -40.99 -10.16
C GLY A 65 14.46 -42.31 -9.53
N ASP A 66 14.21 -43.29 -10.39
CA ASP A 66 14.25 -44.76 -10.18
C ASP A 66 14.00 -45.35 -11.59
N ALA A 67 14.96 -46.02 -12.23
CA ALA A 67 15.40 -47.40 -12.05
C ALA A 67 14.84 -48.33 -13.15
N ALA A 68 15.73 -49.14 -13.71
CA ALA A 68 15.51 -50.40 -14.44
C ALA A 68 14.89 -50.34 -15.86
N ARG A 69 15.74 -50.45 -16.90
CA ARG A 69 16.09 -51.71 -17.60
C ARG A 69 17.00 -51.43 -18.79
#